data_AF-A0A8B9A204-F1
#
_entry.id   AF-A0A8B9A204-F1
#
_cell.length_a   1.000
_cell.length_b   1.000
_cell.length_c   1.000
_cell.angle_alpha   90.00
_cell.angle_beta   90.00
_cell.angle_gamma   90.00
#
_symmetry.space_group_name_H-M   'P 1'
#
loop_
_entity.id
_entity.type
_entity.pdbx_description
1 polymer ?
#
loop_
_entity_poly.entity_id
_entity_poly.type
_entity_poly.pdbx_seq_one_letter_code
_entity_poly.pdbx_strand_id
1 'polypeptide(L)'
;MPLCIQTVPVPAYHQTLAPISPKGFVVCNPKRPLHVLRSKIGGSIHLRRKNHGTKIFLGCNGLVSANDALADDRVKKRNIVEHIFLLRAKSDLSDVEEKDMLDHLYTSQYQMSGIIAISLGCIEDPNVDNFTHAVYMRFQKKEDIARFYVNSYYSRVLKEHVTPYCYGSVSVDYESEVEDDILSIFRRGEEFNHGVECILLISIFDTAPGDAIEDALATLQNLILQFRPFIVQATQGYNLKLTDSEYTHGAVIRFPSFEALEAFRESTEYKDMWRLKFRPIIRKAVLTHFSVDPVGTELM
;
A
#
# COMPACT_ATOMS: atom_id res chain seq x y z
N MET A 1 -42.74 -38.85 -21.00
CA MET A 1 -42.42 -37.49 -21.48
C MET A 1 -41.75 -36.74 -20.34
N PRO A 2 -40.43 -36.50 -20.37
CA PRO A 2 -39.75 -35.71 -19.35
C PRO A 2 -39.61 -34.25 -19.81
N LEU A 3 -39.98 -33.34 -18.91
CA LEU A 3 -39.90 -31.88 -19.08
C LEU A 3 -38.43 -31.44 -19.02
N CYS A 4 -37.92 -30.89 -20.14
CA CYS A 4 -36.67 -30.13 -20.19
C CYS A 4 -36.85 -28.80 -19.44
N ILE A 5 -36.09 -28.60 -18.37
CA ILE A 5 -35.88 -27.28 -17.76
C ILE A 5 -34.63 -26.69 -18.41
N GLN A 6 -34.81 -25.56 -19.10
CA GLN A 6 -33.73 -24.77 -19.68
C GLN A 6 -32.93 -24.09 -18.56
N THR A 7 -31.68 -24.49 -18.39
CA THR A 7 -30.69 -23.75 -17.61
C THR A 7 -30.28 -22.50 -18.37
N VAL A 8 -30.68 -21.33 -17.86
CA VAL A 8 -30.19 -20.03 -18.30
C VAL A 8 -28.74 -19.87 -17.82
N PRO A 9 -27.75 -19.63 -18.69
CA PRO A 9 -26.40 -19.32 -18.25
C PRO A 9 -26.32 -17.88 -17.71
N VAL A 10 -25.79 -17.75 -16.50
CA VAL A 10 -25.37 -16.48 -15.89
C VAL A 10 -24.21 -15.93 -16.73
N PRO A 11 -24.25 -14.69 -17.26
CA PRO A 11 -23.17 -14.18 -18.08
C PRO A 11 -21.94 -13.87 -17.21
N ALA A 12 -20.81 -14.43 -17.62
CA ALA A 12 -19.49 -14.04 -17.16
C ALA A 12 -19.24 -12.57 -17.52
N TYR A 13 -18.87 -11.76 -16.53
CA TYR A 13 -18.41 -10.39 -16.76
C TYR A 13 -17.01 -10.42 -17.40
N HIS A 14 -16.98 -10.57 -18.72
CA HIS A 14 -15.85 -10.18 -19.55
C HIS A 14 -16.09 -8.74 -20.04
N GLN A 15 -15.13 -7.84 -19.78
CA GLN A 15 -15.03 -6.60 -20.55
C GLN A 15 -13.70 -6.57 -21.29
N THR A 16 -13.87 -6.41 -22.60
CA THR A 16 -12.90 -6.33 -23.67
C THR A 16 -12.10 -5.03 -23.58
N LEU A 17 -10.77 -5.15 -23.65
CA LEU A 17 -9.84 -4.03 -23.81
C LEU A 17 -9.80 -3.57 -25.27
N ALA A 18 -9.91 -2.25 -25.49
CA ALA A 18 -9.49 -1.60 -26.73
C ALA A 18 -8.05 -1.08 -26.56
N PRO A 19 -7.19 -1.13 -27.60
CA PRO A 19 -5.77 -0.81 -27.48
C PRO A 19 -5.56 0.72 -27.48
N ILE A 20 -4.85 1.25 -26.48
CA ILE A 20 -4.43 2.65 -26.46
C ILE A 20 -2.91 2.73 -26.57
N SER A 21 -2.49 3.47 -27.60
CA SER A 21 -1.12 3.78 -28.02
C SER A 21 -0.32 4.55 -26.95
N PRO A 22 1.00 4.34 -26.80
CA PRO A 22 1.77 4.95 -25.72
C PRO A 22 2.11 6.41 -26.07
N LYS A 23 1.63 7.37 -25.26
CA LYS A 23 2.13 8.74 -25.25
C LYS A 23 2.68 9.11 -23.88
N GLY A 24 4.00 9.32 -23.88
CA GLY A 24 4.79 10.28 -23.13
C GLY A 24 4.35 10.73 -21.74
N PHE A 25 5.22 10.50 -20.76
CA PHE A 25 5.32 11.27 -19.53
C PHE A 25 5.30 12.78 -19.83
N VAL A 26 4.28 13.49 -19.34
CA VAL A 26 4.26 14.95 -19.30
C VAL A 26 4.28 15.37 -17.84
N VAL A 27 5.41 15.98 -17.45
CA VAL A 27 5.56 16.72 -16.20
C VAL A 27 4.92 18.09 -16.42
N CYS A 28 3.80 18.36 -15.76
CA CYS A 28 3.19 19.69 -15.72
C CYS A 28 3.33 20.27 -14.32
N ASN A 29 4.00 21.42 -14.25
CA ASN A 29 4.25 22.19 -13.04
C ASN A 29 3.44 23.49 -13.13
N PRO A 30 2.46 23.77 -12.25
CA PRO A 30 1.84 25.08 -12.18
C PRO A 30 2.45 25.88 -11.02
N LYS A 31 3.30 26.85 -11.38
CA LYS A 31 3.69 27.94 -10.49
C LYS A 31 2.47 28.80 -10.17
N ARG A 32 2.15 29.00 -8.89
CA ARG A 32 1.52 30.23 -8.39
C ARG A 32 2.11 30.66 -7.04
N PRO A 33 2.14 31.98 -6.76
CA PRO A 33 3.00 32.57 -5.74
C PRO A 33 2.30 32.57 -4.38
N LEU A 34 3.00 32.16 -3.32
CA LEU A 34 2.56 32.40 -1.95
C LEU A 34 3.27 33.62 -1.39
N HIS A 35 2.44 34.55 -0.90
CA HIS A 35 2.82 35.78 -0.24
C HIS A 35 3.64 35.49 1.03
N VAL A 36 4.76 36.19 1.14
CA VAL A 36 5.59 36.27 2.34
C VAL A 36 4.78 36.96 3.45
N LEU A 37 4.46 36.23 4.53
CA LEU A 37 4.20 36.84 5.83
C LEU A 37 5.28 36.38 6.82
N ARG A 38 6.13 37.34 7.17
CA ARG A 38 7.26 37.20 8.08
C ARG A 38 6.73 37.32 9.50
N SER A 39 6.88 36.27 10.31
CA SER A 39 6.81 36.38 11.78
C SER A 39 8.03 35.68 12.38
N LYS A 40 8.81 36.45 13.15
CA LYS A 40 9.97 35.99 13.91
C LYS A 40 9.51 35.68 15.33
N ILE A 41 9.82 34.47 15.82
CA ILE A 41 10.19 34.06 17.20
C ILE A 41 10.58 32.57 17.00
N GLY A 42 11.77 32.05 17.26
CA GLY A 42 12.72 32.35 18.31
C GLY A 42 12.70 31.23 19.35
N GLY A 43 13.13 30.01 19.00
CA GLY A 43 13.21 28.88 19.94
C GLY A 43 14.06 27.73 19.40
N SER A 44 15.27 27.57 19.95
CA SER A 44 16.12 26.39 19.70
C SER A 44 15.57 25.19 20.46
N ILE A 45 15.25 24.11 19.75
CA ILE A 45 14.97 22.79 20.36
C ILE A 45 16.14 21.87 20.04
N HIS A 46 16.89 21.50 21.07
CA HIS A 46 17.94 20.48 21.01
C HIS A 46 17.29 19.08 21.05
N LEU A 47 17.31 18.35 19.93
CA LEU A 47 16.93 16.95 19.90
C LEU A 47 18.18 16.08 20.14
N ARG A 48 18.23 15.47 21.33
CA ARG A 48 19.30 14.58 21.78
C ARG A 48 19.06 13.18 21.17
N ARG A 49 19.85 12.86 20.14
CA ARG A 49 19.83 11.60 19.39
C ARG A 49 20.50 10.47 20.20
N LYS A 50 19.83 9.33 20.39
CA LYS A 50 20.45 8.08 20.85
C LYS A 50 20.59 7.15 19.64
N ASN A 51 21.83 6.87 19.25
CA ASN A 51 22.17 5.92 18.19
C ASN A 51 22.19 4.50 18.78
N HIS A 52 21.41 3.58 18.23
CA HIS A 52 21.75 2.16 18.23
C HIS A 52 21.77 1.70 16.77
N GLY A 53 22.99 1.44 16.28
CA GLY A 53 23.21 0.89 14.95
C GLY A 53 23.04 -0.62 14.99
N THR A 54 22.34 -1.17 13.99
CA THR A 54 22.26 -2.62 13.77
C THR A 54 22.45 -2.90 12.28
N LYS A 55 23.38 -3.82 11.97
CA LYS A 55 23.79 -4.26 10.63
C LYS A 55 22.88 -5.41 10.12
N ILE A 56 22.92 -5.58 8.79
CA ILE A 56 22.05 -6.31 7.86
C ILE A 56 22.34 -7.83 7.81
N PHE A 57 21.42 -8.71 7.33
CA PHE A 57 21.69 -9.74 6.29
C PHE A 57 20.45 -10.35 5.61
N LEU A 58 20.69 -10.81 4.38
CA LEU A 58 19.85 -11.28 3.28
C LEU A 58 19.41 -12.76 3.45
N GLY A 59 18.20 -13.13 3.04
CA GLY A 59 17.70 -14.51 3.09
C GLY A 59 17.70 -15.21 1.73
N CYS A 60 18.67 -16.09 1.49
CA CYS A 60 18.58 -17.19 0.51
C CYS A 60 18.97 -18.51 1.21
N ASN A 61 18.16 -19.55 1.02
CA ASN A 61 18.28 -20.84 1.70
C ASN A 61 19.56 -21.62 1.34
N GLY A 62 20.19 -22.26 2.34
CA GLY A 62 21.02 -23.45 2.13
C GLY A 62 22.13 -23.72 3.16
N LEU A 63 22.08 -24.92 3.75
CA LEU A 63 23.09 -25.68 4.51
C LEU A 63 23.37 -25.35 5.98
N VAL A 64 23.09 -26.38 6.79
CA VAL A 64 23.39 -26.53 8.22
C VAL A 64 24.87 -26.87 8.42
N SER A 65 25.53 -26.23 9.38
CA SER A 65 26.62 -26.84 10.16
C SER A 65 26.64 -26.25 11.57
N ALA A 66 26.85 -27.13 12.55
CA ALA A 66 26.67 -26.87 13.97
C ALA A 66 27.87 -26.16 14.64
N ASN A 67 27.53 -25.47 15.73
CA ASN A 67 28.35 -24.98 16.84
C ASN A 67 29.27 -23.79 16.57
N ASP A 68 28.81 -22.59 16.94
CA ASP A 68 29.36 -21.90 18.13
C ASP A 68 28.41 -20.82 18.65
N ALA A 69 28.36 -20.68 19.97
CA ALA A 69 27.42 -19.81 20.68
C ALA A 69 27.86 -18.34 20.62
N LEU A 70 27.28 -17.60 19.68
CA LEU A 70 27.01 -16.16 19.82
C LEU A 70 25.51 -16.00 19.75
N ALA A 71 24.88 -15.48 20.80
CA ALA A 71 23.48 -15.09 20.76
C ALA A 71 23.33 -13.97 19.73
N ASP A 72 23.08 -14.37 18.50
CA ASP A 72 22.60 -13.53 17.41
C ASP A 72 21.25 -13.00 17.89
N ASP A 73 21.20 -11.74 18.31
CA ASP A 73 19.96 -11.01 18.59
C ASP A 73 19.25 -10.76 17.26
N ARG A 74 18.84 -11.85 16.62
CA ARG A 74 18.00 -11.83 15.44
C ARG A 74 16.69 -11.23 15.90
N VAL A 75 16.46 -9.97 15.54
CA VAL A 75 15.14 -9.35 15.65
C VAL A 75 14.17 -10.29 14.98
N LYS A 76 13.38 -10.98 15.82
CA LYS A 76 12.48 -12.02 15.36
C LYS A 76 11.49 -11.37 14.39
N LYS A 77 11.27 -12.01 13.24
CA LYS A 77 10.33 -11.55 12.24
C LYS A 77 9.04 -12.36 12.31
N ARG A 78 7.94 -11.75 11.89
CA ARG A 78 6.63 -12.36 11.80
C ARG A 78 6.00 -12.08 10.44
N ASN A 79 5.47 -13.14 9.83
CA ASN A 79 4.69 -13.01 8.62
C ASN A 79 3.34 -12.36 8.92
N ILE A 80 2.95 -11.46 8.04
CA ILE A 80 1.63 -10.83 7.98
C ILE A 80 1.17 -10.79 6.53
N VAL A 81 -0.11 -10.51 6.32
CA VAL A 81 -0.67 -10.34 4.97
C VAL A 81 -1.22 -8.93 4.85
N GLU A 82 -0.80 -8.24 3.82
CA GLU A 82 -1.23 -6.90 3.49
C GLU A 82 -2.30 -6.98 2.40
N HIS A 83 -3.32 -6.16 2.54
CA HIS A 83 -4.40 -6.00 1.57
C HIS A 83 -4.51 -4.53 1.22
N ILE A 84 -4.30 -4.22 -0.05
CA ILE A 84 -4.49 -2.89 -0.62
C ILE A 84 -5.75 -2.94 -1.46
N PHE A 85 -6.64 -1.98 -1.28
CA PHE A 85 -7.87 -1.83 -2.05
C PHE A 85 -8.02 -0.38 -2.53
N LEU A 86 -7.84 -0.17 -3.83
CA LEU A 86 -7.95 1.14 -4.47
C LEU A 86 -9.32 1.26 -5.13
N LEU A 87 -9.95 2.43 -4.97
CA LEU A 87 -11.28 2.72 -5.47
C LEU A 87 -11.25 3.87 -6.48
N ARG A 88 -12.13 3.78 -7.47
CA ARG A 88 -12.41 4.84 -8.43
C ARG A 88 -13.84 5.34 -8.20
N ALA A 89 -13.95 6.37 -7.36
CA ALA A 89 -15.20 7.05 -7.08
C ALA A 89 -15.61 7.95 -8.25
N LYS A 90 -16.92 8.17 -8.40
CA LYS A 90 -17.45 9.14 -9.35
C LYS A 90 -17.10 10.57 -8.91
N SER A 91 -17.00 11.48 -9.87
CA SER A 91 -16.61 12.88 -9.63
C SER A 91 -17.68 13.73 -8.93
N ASP A 92 -18.91 13.25 -8.86
CA ASP A 92 -20.07 13.92 -8.26
C ASP A 92 -20.38 13.42 -6.83
N LEU A 93 -19.46 12.66 -6.23
CA LEU A 93 -19.60 12.17 -4.87
C LEU A 93 -19.64 13.33 -3.87
N SER A 94 -20.67 13.37 -3.03
CA SER A 94 -20.77 14.35 -1.95
C SER A 94 -19.98 13.91 -0.71
N ASP A 95 -19.54 14.86 0.11
CA ASP A 95 -18.81 14.59 1.36
C ASP A 95 -19.55 13.62 2.29
N VAL A 96 -20.89 13.66 2.30
CA VAL A 96 -21.73 12.78 3.13
C VAL A 96 -21.69 11.34 2.61
N GLU A 97 -21.77 11.16 1.29
CA GLU A 97 -21.71 9.83 0.66
C GLU A 97 -20.31 9.23 0.74
N GLU A 98 -19.28 10.07 0.56
CA GLU A 98 -17.88 9.68 0.74
C GLU A 98 -17.64 9.20 2.15
N LYS A 99 -18.07 9.97 3.14
CA LYS A 99 -17.95 9.60 4.55
C LYS A 99 -18.70 8.31 4.86
N ASP A 100 -19.94 8.16 4.39
CA ASP A 100 -20.71 6.93 4.58
C ASP A 100 -20.00 5.70 3.99
N MET A 101 -19.45 5.82 2.77
CA MET A 101 -18.66 4.77 2.14
C MET A 101 -17.43 4.39 2.98
N LEU A 102 -16.65 5.38 3.40
CA LEU A 102 -15.40 5.18 4.14
C LEU A 102 -15.67 4.64 5.56
N ASP A 103 -16.72 5.09 6.24
CA ASP A 103 -17.11 4.60 7.57
C ASP A 103 -17.53 3.12 7.53
N HIS A 104 -18.29 2.70 6.51
CA HIS A 104 -18.67 1.29 6.35
C HIS A 104 -17.48 0.39 6.01
N LEU A 105 -16.51 0.91 5.23
CA LEU A 105 -15.24 0.22 5.01
C LEU A 105 -14.42 0.12 6.29
N TYR A 106 -14.32 1.20 7.06
CA TYR A 106 -13.58 1.25 8.33
C TYR A 106 -14.15 0.28 9.36
N THR A 107 -15.48 0.22 9.49
CA THR A 107 -16.18 -0.61 10.48
C THR A 107 -16.10 -2.11 10.20
N SER A 108 -15.67 -2.50 8.99
CA SER A 108 -15.38 -3.91 8.65
C SER A 108 -14.39 -4.55 9.63
N GLN A 109 -13.47 -3.79 10.21
CA GLN A 109 -12.53 -4.28 11.22
C GLN A 109 -13.21 -4.85 12.48
N TYR A 110 -14.40 -4.35 12.85
CA TYR A 110 -15.11 -4.76 14.06
C TYR A 110 -15.99 -6.00 13.85
N GLN A 111 -16.46 -6.18 12.61
CA GLN A 111 -17.37 -7.27 12.24
C GLN A 111 -16.61 -8.49 11.72
N MET A 112 -15.30 -8.37 11.50
CA MET A 112 -14.49 -9.41 10.87
C MET A 112 -13.27 -9.75 11.72
N SER A 113 -13.21 -10.99 12.17
CA SER A 113 -12.01 -11.52 12.83
C SER A 113 -10.85 -11.61 11.83
N GLY A 114 -9.70 -11.05 12.18
CA GLY A 114 -8.45 -11.24 11.44
C GLY A 114 -7.85 -9.96 10.88
N ILE A 115 -8.63 -8.87 10.74
CA ILE A 115 -8.07 -7.54 10.47
C ILE A 115 -7.41 -7.04 11.75
N ILE A 116 -6.11 -6.76 11.68
CA ILE A 116 -5.30 -6.32 12.83
C ILE A 116 -4.85 -4.86 12.72
N ALA A 117 -4.90 -4.28 11.52
CA ALA A 117 -4.73 -2.86 11.27
C ALA A 117 -5.54 -2.46 10.03
N ILE A 118 -6.05 -1.23 10.02
CA ILE A 118 -6.75 -0.63 8.88
C ILE A 118 -6.46 0.86 8.83
N SER A 119 -6.28 1.39 7.63
CA SER A 119 -6.25 2.83 7.36
C SER A 119 -6.85 3.09 6.00
N LEU A 120 -7.51 4.22 5.84
CA LEU A 120 -8.15 4.60 4.59
C LEU A 120 -8.18 6.11 4.45
N GLY A 121 -8.30 6.58 3.22
CA GLY A 121 -8.37 7.99 2.94
C GLY A 121 -8.45 8.31 1.46
N CYS A 122 -8.56 9.60 1.17
CA CYS A 122 -8.65 10.15 -0.16
C CYS A 122 -7.25 10.34 -0.72
N ILE A 123 -7.08 9.94 -1.98
CA ILE A 123 -5.82 10.09 -2.68
C ILE A 123 -5.64 11.56 -3.05
N GLU A 124 -4.58 12.18 -2.57
CA GLU A 124 -4.33 13.62 -2.73
C GLU A 124 -3.88 13.97 -4.16
N ASP A 125 -3.01 13.13 -4.73
CA ASP A 125 -2.43 13.35 -6.06
C ASP A 125 -3.25 12.63 -7.16
N PRO A 126 -3.57 13.33 -8.27
CA PRO A 126 -4.15 12.65 -9.43
C PRO A 126 -3.16 11.61 -9.97
N ASN A 127 -3.68 10.44 -10.31
CA ASN A 127 -2.90 9.33 -10.87
C ASN A 127 -3.47 8.90 -12.22
N VAL A 128 -2.63 8.22 -13.00
CA VAL A 128 -2.94 7.80 -14.38
C VAL A 128 -4.16 6.87 -14.48
N ASP A 129 -4.55 6.25 -13.37
CA ASP A 129 -5.65 5.29 -13.28
C ASP A 129 -6.90 5.85 -12.58
N ASN A 130 -6.90 7.15 -12.27
CA ASN A 130 -8.01 7.85 -11.62
C ASN A 130 -8.49 7.17 -10.33
N PHE A 131 -7.58 6.53 -9.58
CA PHE A 131 -7.91 6.11 -8.21
C PHE A 131 -8.12 7.33 -7.34
N THR A 132 -9.22 7.32 -6.60
CA THR A 132 -9.66 8.46 -5.76
C THR A 132 -9.49 8.16 -4.27
N HIS A 133 -9.57 6.90 -3.89
CA HIS A 133 -9.50 6.47 -2.50
C HIS A 133 -8.65 5.22 -2.39
N ALA A 134 -8.04 5.04 -1.22
CA ALA A 134 -7.30 3.85 -0.89
C ALA A 134 -7.73 3.34 0.48
N VAL A 135 -7.81 2.02 0.60
CA VAL A 135 -7.99 1.30 1.84
C VAL A 135 -6.83 0.33 1.98
N TYR A 136 -6.17 0.38 3.12
CA TYR A 136 -5.14 -0.54 3.52
C TYR A 136 -5.65 -1.36 4.71
N MET A 137 -5.49 -2.68 4.64
CA MET A 137 -5.77 -3.58 5.76
C MET A 137 -4.60 -4.53 5.95
N ARG A 138 -4.36 -4.91 7.20
CA ARG A 138 -3.42 -5.96 7.57
C ARG A 138 -4.15 -7.12 8.21
N PHE A 139 -3.75 -8.32 7.84
CA PHE A 139 -4.19 -9.58 8.39
C PHE A 139 -3.04 -10.34 9.06
N GLN A 140 -3.36 -11.11 10.09
CA GLN A 140 -2.36 -11.92 10.77
C GLN A 140 -1.94 -13.13 9.94
N LYS A 141 -2.86 -13.74 9.18
CA LYS A 141 -2.60 -14.96 8.40
C LYS A 141 -3.29 -14.93 7.04
N LYS A 142 -2.79 -15.75 6.11
CA LYS A 142 -3.41 -15.95 4.78
C LYS A 142 -4.82 -16.54 4.88
N GLU A 143 -5.13 -17.34 5.90
CA GLU A 143 -6.48 -17.87 6.04
C GLU A 143 -7.50 -16.79 6.42
N ASP A 144 -7.06 -15.71 7.08
CA ASP A 144 -7.93 -14.58 7.41
C ASP A 144 -8.38 -13.83 6.16
N ILE A 145 -7.48 -13.63 5.18
CA ILE A 145 -7.85 -12.95 3.93
C ILE A 145 -8.77 -13.80 3.05
N ALA A 146 -8.61 -15.13 3.06
CA ALA A 146 -9.54 -16.03 2.36
C ALA A 146 -10.95 -15.95 2.97
N ARG A 147 -11.05 -15.88 4.30
CA ARG A 147 -12.32 -15.66 5.01
C ARG A 147 -12.91 -14.27 4.74
N PHE A 148 -12.06 -13.25 4.59
CA PHE A 148 -12.46 -11.89 4.29
C PHE A 148 -13.25 -11.81 2.97
N TYR A 149 -12.77 -12.44 1.90
CA TYR A 149 -13.44 -12.38 0.59
C TYR A 149 -14.80 -13.09 0.53
N VAL A 150 -15.04 -14.10 1.36
CA VAL A 150 -16.32 -14.83 1.40
C VAL A 150 -17.26 -14.30 2.47
N ASN A 151 -16.89 -13.22 3.17
CA ASN A 151 -17.68 -12.68 4.27
C ASN A 151 -18.89 -11.90 3.75
N SER A 152 -20.09 -12.36 4.15
CA SER A 152 -21.36 -11.72 3.76
C SER A 152 -21.50 -10.26 4.18
N TYR A 153 -20.94 -9.86 5.32
CA TYR A 153 -20.95 -8.46 5.78
C TYR A 153 -20.13 -7.58 4.83
N TYR A 154 -18.91 -7.99 4.50
CA TYR A 154 -18.06 -7.23 3.58
C TYR A 154 -18.66 -7.16 2.17
N SER A 155 -19.21 -8.27 1.67
CA SER A 155 -19.93 -8.26 0.39
C SER A 155 -21.12 -7.30 0.40
N ARG A 156 -21.84 -7.19 1.52
CA ARG A 156 -22.93 -6.22 1.70
C ARG A 156 -22.39 -4.79 1.70
N VAL A 157 -21.32 -4.49 2.43
CA VAL A 157 -20.66 -3.18 2.44
C VAL A 157 -20.28 -2.76 1.02
N LEU A 158 -19.64 -3.65 0.26
CA LEU A 158 -19.28 -3.36 -1.13
C LEU A 158 -20.50 -3.06 -2.01
N LYS A 159 -21.58 -3.83 -1.85
CA LYS A 159 -22.80 -3.69 -2.65
C LYS A 159 -23.58 -2.42 -2.31
N GLU A 160 -23.74 -2.13 -1.03
CA GLU A 160 -24.63 -1.07 -0.53
C GLU A 160 -23.92 0.28 -0.40
N HIS A 161 -22.62 0.29 -0.10
CA HIS A 161 -21.89 1.51 0.25
C HIS A 161 -20.70 1.83 -0.66
N VAL A 162 -20.27 0.93 -1.55
CA VAL A 162 -19.14 1.20 -2.47
C VAL A 162 -19.61 1.23 -3.92
N THR A 163 -20.30 0.19 -4.37
CA THR A 163 -20.77 0.03 -5.76
C THR A 163 -21.65 1.19 -6.25
N PRO A 164 -22.51 1.82 -5.42
CA PRO A 164 -23.29 2.98 -5.87
C PRO A 164 -22.44 4.19 -6.26
N TYR A 165 -21.28 4.34 -5.63
CA TYR A 165 -20.41 5.52 -5.71
C TYR A 165 -19.15 5.28 -6.53
N CYS A 166 -18.72 4.04 -6.67
CA CYS A 166 -17.50 3.66 -7.39
C CYS A 166 -17.82 2.95 -8.71
N TYR A 167 -17.09 3.30 -9.77
CA TYR A 167 -17.20 2.64 -11.08
C TYR A 167 -16.12 1.59 -11.33
N GLY A 168 -15.14 1.47 -10.42
CA GLY A 168 -14.10 0.46 -10.50
C GLY A 168 -13.28 0.38 -9.22
N SER A 169 -12.62 -0.76 -9.03
CA SER A 169 -11.75 -1.01 -7.88
C SER A 169 -10.67 -2.01 -8.23
N VAL A 170 -9.54 -1.95 -7.53
CA VAL A 170 -8.44 -2.91 -7.66
C VAL A 170 -7.96 -3.33 -6.29
N SER A 171 -7.77 -4.63 -6.10
CA SER A 171 -7.19 -5.19 -4.88
C SER A 171 -5.85 -5.88 -5.14
N VAL A 172 -4.90 -5.72 -4.23
CA VAL A 172 -3.61 -6.42 -4.22
C VAL A 172 -3.36 -6.99 -2.83
N ASP A 173 -3.05 -8.28 -2.78
CA ASP A 173 -2.82 -9.01 -1.53
C ASP A 173 -1.39 -9.54 -1.54
N TYR A 174 -0.59 -9.30 -0.51
CA TYR A 174 0.77 -9.86 -0.46
C TYR A 174 1.18 -10.26 0.95
N GLU A 175 2.03 -11.27 1.06
CA GLU A 175 2.68 -11.62 2.31
C GLU A 175 3.95 -10.78 2.48
N SER A 176 4.20 -10.33 3.71
CA SER A 176 5.45 -9.66 4.06
C SER A 176 5.83 -9.95 5.52
N GLU A 177 7.04 -9.54 5.89
CA GLU A 177 7.60 -9.75 7.22
C GLU A 177 7.78 -8.43 7.96
N VAL A 178 7.32 -8.40 9.21
CA VAL A 178 7.53 -7.29 10.15
C VAL A 178 8.25 -7.76 11.40
N GLU A 179 8.74 -6.84 12.23
CA GLU A 179 9.30 -7.19 13.54
C GLU A 179 8.23 -7.87 14.41
N ASP A 180 8.60 -8.93 15.14
CA ASP A 180 7.70 -9.72 16.00
C ASP A 180 7.46 -8.99 17.33
N ASP A 181 7.02 -7.75 17.22
CA ASP A 181 6.60 -6.89 18.33
C ASP A 181 5.18 -6.36 18.07
N ILE A 182 4.49 -6.00 19.16
CA ILE A 182 3.08 -5.61 19.11
C ILE A 182 2.88 -4.32 18.31
N LEU A 183 3.81 -3.36 18.38
CA LEU A 183 3.67 -2.08 17.68
C LEU A 183 3.79 -2.30 16.18
N SER A 184 4.79 -3.05 15.73
CA SER A 184 4.99 -3.36 14.32
C SER A 184 3.87 -4.20 13.72
N ILE A 185 3.42 -5.25 14.43
CA ILE A 185 2.38 -6.17 13.94
C ILE A 185 1.03 -5.45 13.81
N PHE A 186 0.60 -4.77 14.88
CA PHE A 186 -0.72 -4.16 14.95
C PHE A 186 -0.75 -2.71 14.48
N ARG A 187 0.38 -2.15 14.02
CA ARG A 187 0.55 -0.74 13.63
C ARG A 187 -0.02 0.19 14.70
N ARG A 188 0.44 -0.03 15.94
CA ARG A 188 0.05 0.75 17.12
C ARG A 188 1.24 1.55 17.61
N GLY A 189 1.00 2.73 18.15
CA GLY A 189 2.06 3.63 18.61
C GLY A 189 1.77 5.06 18.18
N GLU A 190 2.46 6.02 18.79
CA GLU A 190 2.32 7.43 18.45
C GLU A 190 2.66 7.69 16.97
N GLU A 191 3.66 6.96 16.47
CA GLU A 191 4.13 7.00 15.09
C GLU A 191 3.11 6.46 14.05
N PHE A 192 2.08 5.71 14.49
CA PHE A 192 1.02 5.21 13.63
C PHE A 192 -0.30 5.99 13.76
N ASN A 193 -0.39 6.94 14.70
CA ASN A 193 -1.60 7.71 14.90
C ASN A 193 -1.83 8.76 13.79
N HIS A 194 -0.76 9.27 13.19
CA HIS A 194 -0.83 10.26 12.12
C HIS A 194 0.28 10.01 11.09
N GLY A 195 0.19 10.65 9.92
CA GLY A 195 1.23 10.61 8.89
C GLY A 195 0.63 10.31 7.53
N VAL A 196 1.41 9.66 6.68
CA VAL A 196 1.04 9.40 5.28
C VAL A 196 1.24 7.93 4.95
N GLU A 197 0.22 7.31 4.37
CA GLU A 197 0.34 5.99 3.75
C GLU A 197 0.68 6.18 2.29
N CYS A 198 1.85 5.69 1.88
CA CYS A 198 2.27 5.64 0.50
C CYS A 198 2.10 4.22 -0.04
N ILE A 199 1.33 4.09 -1.11
CA ILE A 199 1.04 2.82 -1.78
C ILE A 199 1.74 2.81 -3.13
N LEU A 200 2.47 1.72 -3.38
CA LEU A 200 3.14 1.45 -4.64
C LEU A 200 2.65 0.11 -5.20
N LEU A 201 1.98 0.14 -6.35
CA LEU A 201 1.58 -1.05 -7.09
C LEU A 201 2.37 -1.15 -8.39
N ILE A 202 2.89 -2.34 -8.69
CA ILE A 202 3.78 -2.57 -9.84
C ILE A 202 3.30 -3.76 -10.67
N SER A 203 3.19 -3.55 -11.97
CA SER A 203 2.94 -4.57 -12.98
C SER A 203 4.24 -4.81 -13.76
N ILE A 204 4.84 -5.99 -13.58
CA ILE A 204 6.08 -6.39 -14.26
C ILE A 204 5.73 -7.15 -15.54
N PHE A 205 6.55 -7.02 -16.59
CA PHE A 205 6.38 -7.82 -17.81
C PHE A 205 6.60 -9.31 -17.53
N ASP A 206 5.76 -10.17 -18.09
CA ASP A 206 5.90 -11.63 -18.00
C ASP A 206 7.22 -12.15 -18.61
N THR A 207 7.85 -11.35 -19.47
CA THR A 207 9.15 -11.63 -20.11
C THR A 207 10.36 -11.08 -19.35
N ALA A 208 10.15 -10.39 -18.22
CA ALA A 208 11.25 -9.82 -17.46
C ALA A 208 12.11 -10.93 -16.82
N PRO A 209 13.46 -10.83 -16.89
CA PRO A 209 14.36 -11.78 -16.24
C PRO A 209 14.17 -11.78 -14.72
N GLY A 210 14.13 -12.96 -14.09
CA GLY A 210 13.87 -13.10 -12.65
C GLY A 210 14.94 -12.41 -11.78
N ASP A 211 16.20 -12.50 -12.17
CA ASP A 211 17.33 -11.80 -11.53
C ASP A 211 17.18 -10.28 -11.59
N ALA A 212 16.68 -9.72 -12.70
CA ALA A 212 16.40 -8.30 -12.83
C ALA A 212 15.25 -7.85 -11.91
N ILE A 213 14.24 -8.69 -11.72
CA ILE A 213 13.13 -8.44 -10.77
C ILE A 213 13.67 -8.43 -9.33
N GLU A 214 14.42 -9.46 -8.95
CA GLU A 214 15.03 -9.57 -7.62
C GLU A 214 15.94 -8.38 -7.31
N ASP A 215 16.80 -7.97 -8.25
CA ASP A 215 17.68 -6.82 -8.13
C ASP A 215 16.91 -5.50 -7.99
N ALA A 216 15.80 -5.32 -8.73
CA ALA A 216 14.95 -4.14 -8.59
C ALA A 216 14.27 -4.06 -7.21
N LEU A 217 13.70 -5.16 -6.72
CA LEU A 217 13.05 -5.24 -5.41
C LEU A 217 14.06 -5.10 -4.26
N ALA A 218 15.26 -5.67 -4.42
CA ALA A 218 16.36 -5.49 -3.47
C ALA A 218 16.84 -4.03 -3.44
N THR A 219 16.88 -3.36 -4.59
CA THR A 219 17.21 -1.93 -4.67
C THR A 219 16.18 -1.09 -3.92
N LEU A 220 14.88 -1.36 -4.09
CA LEU A 220 13.81 -0.70 -3.32
C LEU A 220 13.95 -0.95 -1.81
N GLN A 221 14.22 -2.19 -1.41
CA GLN A 221 14.45 -2.52 0.00
C GLN A 221 15.64 -1.76 0.58
N ASN A 222 16.75 -1.69 -0.15
CA ASN A 222 17.95 -0.98 0.27
C ASN A 222 17.70 0.53 0.41
N LEU A 223 16.94 1.11 -0.52
CA LEU A 223 16.53 2.51 -0.46
C LEU A 223 15.67 2.78 0.78
N ILE A 224 14.67 1.95 1.04
CA ILE A 224 13.84 2.02 2.25
C ILE A 224 14.72 1.94 3.51
N LEU A 225 15.72 1.07 3.53
CA LEU A 225 16.66 0.95 4.65
C LEU A 225 17.51 2.20 4.85
N GLN A 226 17.95 2.85 3.76
CA GLN A 226 18.70 4.12 3.81
C GLN A 226 17.83 5.26 4.35
N PHE A 227 16.55 5.29 3.99
CA PHE A 227 15.58 6.29 4.42
C PHE A 227 14.84 5.93 5.71
N ARG A 228 15.27 4.89 6.44
CA ARG A 228 14.62 4.46 7.70
C ARG A 228 14.35 5.58 8.71
N PRO A 229 15.22 6.59 8.91
CA PRO A 229 14.91 7.70 9.82
C PRO A 229 13.67 8.52 9.44
N PHE A 230 13.21 8.41 8.19
CA PHE A 230 12.04 9.09 7.62
C PHE A 230 10.87 8.15 7.35
N ILE A 231 11.01 6.85 7.67
CA ILE A 231 10.00 5.83 7.40
C ILE A 231 9.63 5.19 8.73
N VAL A 232 8.33 5.18 9.04
CA VAL A 232 7.80 4.51 10.23
C VAL A 232 7.83 3.00 10.02
N GLN A 233 7.29 2.54 8.90
CA GLN A 233 7.28 1.13 8.52
C GLN A 233 7.13 0.99 7.01
N ALA A 234 7.74 -0.03 6.42
CA ALA A 234 7.58 -0.34 5.02
C ALA A 234 7.45 -1.86 4.84
N THR A 235 6.53 -2.26 3.97
CA THR A 235 6.37 -3.65 3.55
C THR A 235 6.27 -3.71 2.04
N GLN A 236 6.72 -4.81 1.45
CA GLN A 236 6.56 -5.10 0.03
C GLN A 236 6.42 -6.60 -0.18
N GLY A 237 5.79 -6.99 -1.27
CA GLY A 237 5.65 -8.40 -1.59
C GLY A 237 5.01 -8.64 -2.94
N TYR A 238 4.99 -9.93 -3.27
CA TYR A 238 4.38 -10.46 -4.48
C TYR A 238 2.88 -10.66 -4.30
N ASN A 239 2.10 -10.28 -5.31
CA ASN A 239 0.65 -10.39 -5.27
C ASN A 239 0.21 -11.86 -5.31
N LEU A 240 -0.57 -12.26 -4.31
CA LEU A 240 -1.14 -13.61 -4.18
C LEU A 240 -2.23 -13.87 -5.24
N LYS A 241 -2.83 -12.83 -5.82
CA LYS A 241 -3.96 -12.91 -6.77
C LYS A 241 -3.57 -12.63 -8.22
N LEU A 242 -2.74 -13.47 -8.82
CA LEU A 242 -2.21 -13.18 -10.16
C LEU A 242 -3.21 -13.34 -11.31
N THR A 243 -4.19 -14.23 -11.17
CA THR A 243 -5.07 -14.58 -12.30
C THR A 243 -6.02 -13.45 -12.67
N ASP A 244 -6.30 -12.53 -11.74
CA ASP A 244 -7.34 -11.51 -11.85
C ASP A 244 -6.85 -10.10 -11.47
N SER A 245 -5.54 -9.90 -11.29
CA SER A 245 -4.98 -8.60 -10.89
C SER A 245 -4.07 -8.01 -11.97
N GLU A 246 -4.23 -6.72 -12.22
CA GLU A 246 -3.35 -5.96 -13.13
C GLU A 246 -1.94 -5.75 -12.56
N TYR A 247 -1.76 -5.94 -11.24
CA TYR A 247 -0.49 -5.72 -10.55
C TYR A 247 0.11 -7.02 -10.02
N THR A 248 1.41 -7.15 -10.23
CA THR A 248 2.23 -8.30 -9.80
C THR A 248 2.80 -8.13 -8.40
N HIS A 249 3.04 -6.88 -7.98
CA HIS A 249 3.68 -6.57 -6.70
C HIS A 249 2.97 -5.37 -6.05
N GLY A 250 3.03 -5.34 -4.73
CA GLY A 250 2.55 -4.22 -3.92
C GLY A 250 3.58 -3.86 -2.85
N ALA A 251 3.58 -2.59 -2.46
CA ALA A 251 4.31 -2.09 -1.31
C ALA A 251 3.51 -0.99 -0.61
N VAL A 252 3.63 -0.95 0.71
CA VAL A 252 3.06 0.08 1.57
C VAL A 252 4.19 0.67 2.41
N ILE A 253 4.34 1.99 2.37
CA ILE A 253 5.36 2.72 3.11
C ILE A 253 4.66 3.80 3.93
N ARG A 254 4.77 3.69 5.25
CA ARG A 254 4.27 4.67 6.22
C ARG A 254 5.34 5.72 6.44
N PHE A 255 4.99 6.97 6.17
CA PHE A 255 5.81 8.13 6.50
C PHE A 255 5.21 8.88 7.69
N PRO A 256 6.04 9.50 8.56
CA PRO A 256 5.56 10.30 9.67
C PRO A 256 4.92 11.63 9.22
N SER A 257 5.26 12.11 8.02
CA SER A 257 4.70 13.32 7.43
C SER A 257 4.82 13.33 5.90
N PHE A 258 4.10 14.25 5.26
CA PHE A 258 4.19 14.47 3.82
C PHE A 258 5.59 14.95 3.40
N GLU A 259 6.27 15.79 4.19
CA GLU A 259 7.63 16.23 3.89
C GLU A 259 8.63 15.08 3.86
N ALA A 260 8.44 14.06 4.71
CA ALA A 260 9.26 12.85 4.70
C ALA A 260 9.04 12.02 3.43
N LEU A 261 7.79 11.90 2.98
CA LEU A 261 7.44 11.26 1.70
C LEU A 261 8.09 12.00 0.53
N GLU A 262 7.97 13.33 0.49
CA GLU A 262 8.54 14.14 -0.59
C GLU A 262 10.06 14.07 -0.61
N ALA A 263 10.72 14.12 0.56
CA ALA A 263 12.16 13.93 0.65
C ALA A 263 12.62 12.57 0.09
N PHE A 264 11.83 11.52 0.31
CA PHE A 264 12.09 10.19 -0.26
C PHE A 264 11.91 10.19 -1.78
N ARG A 265 10.78 10.69 -2.30
CA ARG A 265 10.44 10.72 -3.73
C ARG A 265 11.39 11.60 -4.56
N GLU A 266 11.82 12.73 -3.99
CA GLU A 266 12.65 13.69 -4.69
C GLU A 266 14.15 13.34 -4.67
N SER A 267 14.53 12.33 -3.87
CA SER A 267 15.91 11.84 -3.80
C SER A 267 16.43 11.34 -5.16
N THR A 268 17.73 11.52 -5.36
CA THR A 268 18.42 11.02 -6.56
C THR A 268 18.37 9.50 -6.63
N GLU A 269 18.47 8.84 -5.49
CA GLU A 269 18.50 7.40 -5.32
C GLU A 269 17.16 6.77 -5.71
N TYR A 270 16.03 7.39 -5.32
CA TYR A 270 14.70 6.98 -5.75
C TYR A 270 14.51 7.12 -7.26
N LYS A 271 14.91 8.27 -7.82
CA LYS A 271 14.81 8.54 -9.26
C LYS A 271 15.68 7.58 -10.08
N ASP A 272 16.89 7.28 -9.59
CA ASP A 272 17.82 6.36 -10.23
C ASP A 272 17.35 4.91 -10.15
N MET A 273 16.80 4.48 -9.02
CA MET A 273 16.17 3.17 -8.87
C MET A 273 15.08 2.97 -9.94
N TRP A 274 14.17 3.93 -10.09
CA TRP A 274 13.13 3.86 -11.11
C TRP A 274 13.71 3.80 -12.52
N ARG A 275 14.64 4.70 -12.84
CA ARG A 275 15.22 4.81 -14.19
C ARG A 275 16.02 3.57 -14.59
N LEU A 276 16.83 3.02 -13.68
CA LEU A 276 17.81 2.00 -13.98
C LEU A 276 17.31 0.58 -13.72
N LYS A 277 16.47 0.39 -12.70
CA LYS A 277 16.04 -0.94 -12.25
C LYS A 277 14.63 -1.29 -12.68
N PHE A 278 13.65 -0.42 -12.40
CA PHE A 278 12.24 -0.73 -12.67
C PHE A 278 11.81 -0.44 -14.11
N ARG A 279 12.14 0.73 -14.66
CA ARG A 279 11.70 1.15 -16.00
C ARG A 279 11.96 0.12 -17.11
N PRO A 280 13.07 -0.64 -17.12
CA PRO A 280 13.30 -1.69 -18.12
C PRO A 280 12.37 -2.90 -18.02
N ILE A 281 11.78 -3.17 -16.83
CA ILE A 281 11.06 -4.42 -16.55
C ILE A 281 9.58 -4.22 -16.24
N ILE A 282 9.12 -3.00 -15.96
CA ILE A 282 7.72 -2.72 -15.61
C ILE A 282 6.86 -2.41 -16.84
N ARG A 283 5.66 -2.98 -16.87
CA ARG A 283 4.58 -2.60 -17.79
C ARG A 283 3.90 -1.31 -17.31
N LYS A 284 3.68 -1.21 -16.01
CA LYS A 284 2.91 -0.13 -15.37
C LYS A 284 3.26 -0.06 -13.88
N ALA A 285 3.17 1.13 -13.30
CA ALA A 285 3.21 1.31 -11.86
C ALA A 285 2.30 2.46 -11.45
N VAL A 286 1.76 2.36 -10.23
CA VAL A 286 1.00 3.43 -9.57
C VAL A 286 1.66 3.69 -8.24
N LEU A 287 2.08 4.94 -8.04
CA LEU A 287 2.46 5.47 -6.75
C LEU A 287 1.38 6.46 -6.33
N THR A 288 0.77 6.21 -5.19
CA THR A 288 -0.28 7.07 -4.63
C THR A 288 -0.12 7.17 -3.13
N HIS A 289 -0.74 8.17 -2.51
CA HIS A 289 -0.68 8.34 -1.08
C HIS A 289 -1.95 9.01 -0.57
N PHE A 290 -2.21 8.83 0.73
CA PHE A 290 -3.25 9.52 1.46
C PHE A 290 -2.78 9.83 2.88
N SER A 291 -3.26 10.93 3.44
CA SER A 291 -3.03 11.28 4.83
C SER A 291 -3.84 10.36 5.75
N VAL A 292 -3.20 9.92 6.83
CA VAL A 292 -3.87 9.25 7.94
C VAL A 292 -3.98 10.24 9.06
N ASP A 293 -5.22 10.64 9.34
CA ASP A 293 -5.52 11.52 10.45
C ASP A 293 -5.68 10.73 11.75
N PRO A 294 -5.33 11.33 12.90
CA PRO A 294 -5.56 10.71 14.19
C PRO A 294 -7.06 10.45 14.37
N VAL A 295 -7.39 9.19 14.64
CA VAL A 295 -8.74 8.77 15.03
C VAL A 295 -9.15 9.60 16.25
N GLY A 296 -10.02 10.59 16.03
CA GLY A 296 -10.62 11.38 17.09
C GLY A 296 -10.17 12.85 17.26
N THR A 297 -9.44 13.47 16.34
CA THR A 297 -9.41 14.96 16.31
C THR A 297 -10.73 15.54 15.82
N GLU A 298 -11.44 14.78 14.98
CA GLU A 298 -12.86 14.96 14.72
C GLU A 298 -13.59 13.65 15.06
N LEU A 299 -13.75 13.39 16.36
CA LEU A 299 -15.04 12.83 16.74
C LEU A 299 -16.07 13.92 16.36
N MET A 300 -16.93 13.62 15.38
CA MET A 300 -18.21 14.30 15.33
C MET A 300 -18.95 14.11 16.66
#